data_AF-A0A382G6K2-F1
#
_entry.id   AF-A0A382G6K2-F1
#
_cell.length_a   1.000
_cell.length_b   1.000
_cell.length_c   1.000
_cell.angle_alpha   90.00
_cell.angle_beta   90.00
_cell.angle_gamma   90.00
#
_symmetry.space_group_name_H-M   'P 1'
#
loop_
_entity.id
_entity.type
_entity.pdbx_description
1 polymer ?
#
loop_
_entity_poly.entity_id
_entity_poly.type
_entity_poly.pdbx_seq_one_letter_code
_entity_poly.pdbx_strand_id
1 'polypeptide(L)'
;MTSVAVSIGTNIEREKNIRAALAALGRAYGRLRLSSVYANPAVGFEGPEFFNLALVFNTCQPAAEIVATLRGIEVEQGRVR
;
A
#
# COMPACT_ATOMS: atom_id res chain seq x y z
N MET A 1 17.16 11.92 -5.90
CA MET A 1 16.36 10.68 -5.92
C MET A 1 16.46 10.04 -4.54
N THR A 2 15.32 9.78 -3.91
CA THR A 2 15.21 9.32 -2.52
C THR A 2 14.55 7.95 -2.51
N SER A 3 15.05 7.06 -1.63
CA SER A 3 14.44 5.77 -1.37
C SER A 3 13.31 5.93 -0.36
N VAL A 4 12.10 5.52 -0.72
CA VAL A 4 10.89 5.68 0.09
C VAL A 4 10.36 4.29 0.44
N ALA A 5 10.11 4.06 1.72
CA ALA A 5 9.45 2.86 2.21
C ALA A 5 8.01 3.18 2.60
N VAL A 6 7.07 2.36 2.16
CA VAL A 6 5.66 2.46 2.52
C VAL A 6 5.14 1.09 2.94
N SER A 7 4.17 1.07 3.87
CA SER A 7 3.43 -0.13 4.22
C SER A 7 2.06 -0.14 3.53
N ILE A 8 1.59 -1.34 3.17
CA ILE A 8 0.24 -1.62 2.74
C ILE A 8 -0.38 -2.58 3.76
N GLY A 9 -1.60 -2.28 4.18
CA GLY A 9 -2.40 -3.14 5.04
C GLY A 9 -3.83 -3.24 4.53
N THR A 10 -4.38 -4.45 4.49
CA THR A 10 -5.80 -4.66 4.19
C THR A 10 -6.35 -5.87 4.93
N ASN A 11 -7.57 -5.76 5.45
CA ASN A 11 -8.30 -6.86 6.07
C ASN A 11 -9.60 -7.23 5.31
N ILE A 12 -9.97 -6.48 4.27
CA ILE A 12 -11.15 -6.72 3.43
C ILE A 12 -10.68 -7.06 2.02
N GLU A 13 -11.27 -8.07 1.37
CA GLU A 13 -10.89 -8.54 0.02
C GLU A 13 -9.35 -8.54 -0.19
N ARG A 14 -8.63 -9.08 0.79
CA ARG A 14 -7.21 -8.77 1.04
C ARG A 14 -6.29 -8.98 -0.16
N GLU A 15 -6.45 -10.10 -0.84
CA GLU A 15 -5.67 -10.44 -2.04
C GLU A 15 -5.95 -9.49 -3.21
N LYS A 16 -7.23 -9.20 -3.47
CA LYS A 16 -7.66 -8.28 -4.53
C LYS A 16 -7.09 -6.89 -4.27
N ASN A 17 -7.23 -6.39 -3.05
CA ASN A 17 -6.80 -5.05 -2.67
C ASN A 17 -5.27 -4.90 -2.70
N ILE A 18 -4.51 -5.90 -2.23
CA ILE A 18 -3.04 -5.88 -2.36
C ILE A 18 -2.61 -5.89 -3.83
N ARG A 19 -3.20 -6.76 -4.67
CA ARG A 19 -2.85 -6.82 -6.09
C ARG A 19 -3.17 -5.50 -6.80
N ALA A 20 -4.32 -4.90 -6.50
CA ALA A 20 -4.71 -3.61 -7.06
C ALA A 20 -3.74 -2.49 -6.62
N ALA A 21 -3.39 -2.43 -5.34
CA ALA A 21 -2.43 -1.46 -4.80
C ALA A 21 -1.05 -1.61 -5.43
N LEU A 22 -0.52 -2.84 -5.52
CA LEU A 22 0.77 -3.10 -6.15
C LEU A 22 0.78 -2.74 -7.64
N ALA A 23 -0.30 -3.00 -8.36
CA ALA A 23 -0.43 -2.61 -9.76
C ALA A 23 -0.45 -1.08 -9.93
N ALA A 24 -1.20 -0.36 -9.09
CA ALA A 24 -1.26 1.10 -9.12
C ALA A 24 0.08 1.75 -8.76
N LEU A 25 0.75 1.25 -7.72
CA LEU A 25 2.06 1.73 -7.30
C LEU A 25 3.14 1.40 -8.34
N GLY A 26 3.04 0.24 -8.99
CA GLY A 26 3.95 -0.13 -10.09
C GLY A 26 3.80 0.81 -11.29
N ARG A 27 2.57 1.27 -11.59
CA ARG A 27 2.34 2.30 -12.61
C ARG A 27 2.89 3.67 -12.20
N ALA A 28 2.74 4.05 -10.92
CA ALA A 28 3.15 5.36 -10.43
C ALA A 28 4.68 5.49 -10.23
N TYR A 29 5.33 4.42 -9.76
CA TYR A 29 6.73 4.46 -9.29
C TYR A 29 7.65 3.46 -9.99
N GLY A 30 7.14 2.68 -10.94
CA GLY A 30 7.92 1.70 -11.69
C GLY A 30 8.35 0.52 -10.84
N ARG A 31 9.66 0.28 -10.74
CA ARG A 31 10.21 -0.90 -10.05
C ARG A 31 10.02 -0.79 -8.54
N LEU A 32 9.22 -1.70 -8.00
CA LEU A 32 9.01 -1.86 -6.57
C LEU A 32 9.89 -2.99 -6.02
N ARG A 33 10.49 -2.79 -4.85
CA ARG A 33 11.06 -3.86 -4.02
C ARG A 33 10.03 -4.20 -2.95
N LEU A 34 9.61 -5.46 -2.89
CA LEU A 34 8.53 -5.90 -2.00
C LEU A 34 9.09 -6.76 -0.87
N SER A 35 8.51 -6.67 0.32
CA SER A 35 8.64 -7.72 1.33
C SER A 35 7.71 -8.90 1.01
N SER A 36 7.82 -9.97 1.79
CA SER A 36 6.75 -10.96 1.89
C SER A 36 5.45 -10.33 2.41
N VAL A 37 4.33 -10.99 2.11
CA VAL A 37 3.03 -10.67 2.73
C VAL A 37 2.95 -11.42 4.07
N TYR A 38 2.51 -10.72 5.11
CA TYR A 38 2.31 -11.26 6.45
C TYR A 38 0.84 -11.17 6.84
N ALA A 39 0.28 -12.28 7.32
CA ALA A 39 -1.06 -12.31 7.91
C ALA A 39 -0.95 -12.04 9.41
N ASN A 40 -1.58 -10.96 9.88
CA ASN A 40 -1.52 -10.55 11.29
C ASN A 40 -2.94 -10.30 11.82
N PRO A 41 -3.24 -10.63 13.09
CA PRO A 41 -4.51 -10.28 13.72
C PRO A 41 -4.79 -8.77 13.67
N ALA A 42 -6.08 -8.41 13.66
CA ALA A 42 -6.48 -7.02 13.89
C ALA A 42 -6.10 -6.61 15.32
N VAL A 43 -5.50 -5.42 15.46
CA VAL A 43 -5.08 -4.87 16.76
C VAL A 43 -5.92 -3.64 17.06
N GLY A 44 -6.52 -3.60 18.26
CA GLY A 44 -7.34 -2.47 18.71
C GLY A 44 -8.83 -2.55 18.33
N PHE A 45 -9.24 -3.57 17.58
CA PHE A 45 -10.64 -3.85 17.27
C PHE A 45 -10.84 -5.32 16.85
N GLU A 46 -12.08 -5.80 16.86
CA GLU A 46 -12.44 -7.13 16.38
C GLU A 46 -12.69 -7.12 14.87
N GLY A 47 -12.06 -8.03 14.13
CA GLY A 47 -12.22 -8.14 12.69
C GLY A 47 -11.29 -9.16 12.04
N PRO A 48 -11.38 -9.33 10.70
CA PRO A 48 -10.51 -10.23 9.98
C PRO A 48 -9.03 -9.85 10.12
N GLU A 49 -8.15 -10.84 10.00
CA GLU A 49 -6.71 -10.60 9.96
C GLU A 49 -6.33 -9.70 8.79
N PHE A 50 -5.32 -8.86 9.00
CA PHE A 50 -4.72 -8.06 7.96
C PHE A 50 -3.69 -8.85 7.17
N PHE A 51 -3.67 -8.64 5.85
CA PHE A 51 -2.46 -8.83 5.08
C PHE A 51 -1.66 -7.53 5.08
N ASN A 52 -0.42 -7.61 5.53
CA ASN A 52 0.53 -6.51 5.58
C ASN A 52 1.75 -6.81 4.72
N LEU A 53 2.23 -5.81 3.99
CA LEU A 53 3.52 -5.84 3.34
C LEU A 53 4.17 -4.46 3.35
N ALA A 54 5.49 -4.42 3.25
CA ALA A 54 6.25 -3.22 2.99
C ALA A 54 6.76 -3.23 1.55
N LEU A 55 6.91 -2.05 0.97
CA LEU A 55 7.59 -1.89 -0.31
C LEU A 55 8.48 -0.67 -0.32
N VAL A 56 9.47 -0.71 -1.19
CA VAL A 56 10.43 0.36 -1.41
C VAL A 56 10.48 0.73 -2.88
N PHE A 57 10.44 2.02 -3.17
CA PHE A 57 10.66 2.58 -4.51
C PHE A 57 11.54 3.83 -4.42
N ASN A 58 12.09 4.23 -5.57
CA ASN A 58 12.88 5.45 -5.69
C ASN A 58 12.07 6.52 -6.42
N THR A 59 12.09 7.75 -5.91
CA THR A 59 11.41 8.88 -6.57
C THR A 59 12.15 10.21 -6.30
N CYS A 60 11.86 11.22 -7.11
CA CYS A 60 12.26 12.60 -6.87
C CYS A 60 11.10 13.45 -6.34
N GLN A 61 9.89 12.87 -6.22
CA GLN A 61 8.73 13.56 -5.67
C GLN A 61 8.95 13.94 -4.20
N PRO A 62 8.53 15.15 -3.78
CA PRO A 62 8.40 15.52 -2.38
C PRO A 62 7.42 14.59 -1.64
N ALA A 63 7.59 14.47 -0.33
CA ALA A 63 6.72 13.63 0.51
C ALA A 63 5.22 13.97 0.37
N ALA A 64 4.88 15.24 0.20
CA ALA A 64 3.49 15.67 0.03
C ALA A 64 2.83 15.10 -1.23
N GLU A 65 3.56 15.05 -2.35
CA GLU A 65 3.07 14.47 -3.61
C GLU A 65 2.93 12.95 -3.52
N ILE A 66 3.83 12.29 -2.79
CA ILE A 66 3.73 10.85 -2.52
C ILE A 66 2.46 10.58 -1.73
N VAL A 67 2.23 11.31 -0.63
CA VAL A 67 1.01 11.16 0.18
C VAL A 67 -0.26 11.41 -0.64
N ALA A 68 -0.25 12.43 -1.51
CA ALA A 68 -1.37 12.71 -2.40
C ALA A 68 -1.64 11.54 -3.37
N THR A 69 -0.58 10.98 -3.96
CA THR A 69 -0.67 9.81 -4.86
C THR A 69 -1.23 8.60 -4.13
N LEU A 70 -0.70 8.27 -2.94
CA LEU A 70 -1.17 7.14 -2.14
C LEU A 70 -2.65 7.27 -1.76
N ARG A 71 -3.09 8.47 -1.35
CA ARG A 71 -4.50 8.75 -1.06
C ARG A 71 -5.38 8.63 -2.30
N GLY A 72 -4.90 9.08 -3.46
CA GLY A 72 -5.60 8.90 -4.74
C GLY A 72 -5.85 7.43 -5.04
N ILE A 73 -4.82 6.59 -4.88
CA ILE A 73 -4.92 5.13 -5.07
C ILE A 73 -5.95 4.52 -4.10
N GLU A 74 -5.95 4.91 -2.82
CA GLU A 74 -6.94 4.43 -1.85
C GLU A 74 -8.38 4.78 -2.27
N VAL A 75 -8.60 6.02 -2.75
CA VAL A 75 -9.92 6.50 -3.19
C VAL A 75 -10.38 5.77 -4.46
N GLU A 76 -9.51 5.60 -5.45
CA GLU A 76 -9.80 4.84 -6.67
C GLU A 76 -10.17 3.38 -6.38
N GLN A 77 -9.62 2.81 -5.31
CA GLN A 77 -9.92 1.46 -4.84
C GLN A 77 -11.15 1.38 -3.93
N GLY A 78 -11.85 2.50 -3.73
CA GLY A 78 -13.09 2.54 -2.96
C GLY A 78 -12.90 2.41 -1.46
N ARG A 79 -11.72 2.76 -0.92
CA ARG A 79 -11.48 2.70 0.52
C ARG A 79 -12.42 3.67 1.25
N VAL A 80 -13.31 3.11 2.06
CA VAL A 80 -14.18 3.86 2.98
C VAL A 80 -13.39 4.17 4.26
N ARG A 81 -13.57 5.38 4.80
CA ARG A 81 -12.94 5.83 6.06
C ARG A 81 -13.89 5.73 7.23
#